data_AF-A0A3D1RZH2-F1
#
_entry.id   AF-A0A3D1RZH2-F1
#
_cell.length_a   1.000
_cell.length_b   1.000
_cell.length_c   1.000
_cell.angle_alpha   90.00
_cell.angle_beta   90.00
_cell.angle_gamma   90.00
#
_symmetry.space_group_name_H-M   'P 1'
#
loop_
_entity.id
_entity.type
_entity.pdbx_description
1 polymer ?
#
loop_
_entity_poly.entity_id
_entity_poly.type
_entity_poly.pdbx_seq_one_letter_code
_entity_poly.pdbx_strand_id
1 'polypeptide(L)'
;MTQGWIRAADVKELKREGRTVFRLEGRQIVLFETVRGIYACNNRCPHEGYPLRQGVLDENCQLTCNWHNWKFDLVTGDNQRGGDRLRTYPVEVRGDSIWIEIIDPPFEVQFERALLDLKKAFDDHDYERLARELA
;
A
#
# COMPACT_ATOMS: atom_id res chain seq x y z
N MET A 1 -15.24 5.03 -6.48
CA MET A 1 -15.32 5.02 -7.95
C MET A 1 -14.12 4.24 -8.46
N THR A 2 -14.34 3.21 -9.26
CA THR A 2 -13.29 2.36 -9.81
C THR A 2 -12.70 3.02 -11.05
N GLN A 3 -11.44 3.43 -10.98
CA GLN A 3 -10.68 3.80 -12.16
C GLN A 3 -9.88 2.58 -12.62
N GLY A 4 -9.82 2.34 -13.94
CA GLY A 4 -9.04 1.23 -14.48
C GLY A 4 -7.54 1.49 -14.41
N TRP A 5 -6.84 1.10 -15.46
CA TRP A 5 -5.40 1.37 -15.61
C TRP A 5 -5.13 2.85 -15.86
N ILE A 6 -4.25 3.44 -15.06
CA ILE A 6 -3.82 4.84 -15.17
C ILE A 6 -2.31 4.92 -15.29
N ARG A 7 -1.82 5.77 -16.20
CA ARG A 7 -0.39 6.06 -16.34
C ARG A 7 0.11 6.81 -15.10
N ALA A 8 1.04 6.21 -14.37
CA ALA A 8 1.56 6.74 -13.12
C ALA A 8 2.94 7.42 -13.24
N ALA A 9 3.86 6.83 -14.00
CA ALA A 9 5.25 7.30 -14.06
C ALA A 9 5.99 6.84 -15.33
N ASP A 10 7.17 7.39 -15.57
CA ASP A 10 8.13 6.91 -16.57
C ASP A 10 9.08 5.85 -15.96
N VAL A 11 9.40 4.81 -16.74
CA VAL A 11 10.26 3.70 -16.27
C VAL A 11 11.68 4.18 -15.99
N LYS A 12 12.26 5.04 -16.83
CA LYS A 12 13.65 5.51 -16.67
C LYS A 12 13.78 6.42 -15.47
N GLU A 13 12.79 7.26 -15.24
CA GLU A 13 12.74 8.10 -14.04
C GLU A 13 12.65 7.26 -12.78
N LEU A 14 11.74 6.28 -12.71
CA LEU A 14 11.63 5.42 -11.53
C LEU A 14 12.93 4.64 -11.27
N LYS A 15 13.56 4.08 -12.30
CA LYS A 15 14.83 3.36 -12.16
C LYS A 15 15.96 4.23 -11.65
N ARG A 16 15.99 5.52 -12.00
CA ARG A 16 17.00 6.46 -11.53
C ARG A 16 16.79 6.86 -10.07
N GLU A 17 15.55 7.17 -9.69
CA GLU A 17 15.22 7.65 -8.34
C GLU A 17 15.01 6.50 -7.33
N GLY A 18 14.82 5.27 -7.82
CA GLY A 18 14.49 4.07 -7.04
C GLY A 18 13.06 4.04 -6.51
N ARG A 19 12.41 5.20 -6.30
CA ARG A 19 11.01 5.30 -5.88
C ARG A 19 10.38 6.65 -6.26
N THR A 20 9.08 6.64 -6.55
CA THR A 20 8.31 7.87 -6.82
C THR A 20 6.90 7.79 -6.24
N VAL A 21 6.25 8.94 -6.03
CA VAL A 21 4.86 8.99 -5.53
C VAL A 21 3.96 9.56 -6.61
N PHE A 22 3.00 8.75 -7.03
CA PHE A 22 1.88 9.12 -7.86
C PHE A 22 0.72 9.63 -6.99
N ARG A 23 0.07 10.72 -7.41
CA ARG A 23 -1.07 11.32 -6.71
C ARG A 23 -2.28 11.41 -7.62
N LEU A 24 -3.43 11.00 -7.09
CA LEU A 24 -4.68 11.05 -7.81
C LEU A 24 -5.85 11.13 -6.84
N GLU A 25 -6.71 12.14 -6.97
CA GLU A 25 -7.96 12.28 -6.19
C GLU A 25 -7.75 12.07 -4.68
N GLY A 26 -6.72 12.71 -4.11
CA GLY A 26 -6.38 12.60 -2.68
C GLY A 26 -5.64 11.31 -2.29
N ARG A 27 -5.52 10.33 -3.18
CA ARG A 27 -4.68 9.14 -2.98
C ARG A 27 -3.21 9.48 -3.22
N GLN A 28 -2.35 8.89 -2.40
CA GLN A 28 -0.92 8.89 -2.61
C GLN A 28 -0.46 7.45 -2.75
N ILE A 29 0.08 7.08 -3.91
CA ILE A 29 0.54 5.73 -4.21
C ILE A 29 2.04 5.84 -4.46
N VAL A 30 2.84 5.07 -3.73
CA VAL A 30 4.28 5.00 -3.94
C VAL A 30 4.59 3.82 -4.84
N LEU A 31 5.46 4.05 -5.83
CA LEU A 31 6.05 3.02 -6.67
C LEU A 31 7.50 2.84 -6.24
N PHE A 32 7.93 1.59 -6.12
CA PHE A 32 9.30 1.20 -5.81
C PHE A 32 9.88 0.41 -6.98
N GLU A 33 11.07 0.78 -7.44
CA GLU A 33 11.92 -0.10 -8.22
C GLU A 33 12.56 -1.10 -7.25
N THR A 34 12.39 -2.39 -7.52
CA THR A 34 12.95 -3.46 -6.70
C THR A 34 13.68 -4.47 -7.57
N VAL A 35 14.49 -5.33 -6.96
CA VAL A 35 15.19 -6.41 -7.69
C VAL A 35 14.23 -7.44 -8.31
N ARG A 36 12.98 -7.50 -7.84
CA ARG A 36 11.93 -8.41 -8.33
C ARG A 36 10.96 -7.74 -9.31
N GLY A 37 11.14 -6.45 -9.60
CA GLY A 37 10.26 -5.66 -10.46
C GLY A 37 9.69 -4.43 -9.76
N ILE A 38 8.74 -3.76 -10.42
CA ILE A 38 8.11 -2.55 -9.89
C ILE A 38 6.88 -2.94 -9.06
N TYR A 39 6.83 -2.47 -7.83
CA TYR A 39 5.68 -2.64 -6.95
C TYR A 39 5.09 -1.29 -6.56
N ALA A 40 3.76 -1.25 -6.42
CA ALA A 40 3.05 -0.05 -6.00
C ALA A 40 2.19 -0.34 -4.76
N CYS A 41 2.22 0.57 -3.79
CA CYS A 41 1.41 0.47 -2.59
C CYS A 41 0.90 1.84 -2.13
N ASN A 42 -0.06 1.86 -1.22
CA ASN A 42 -0.51 3.10 -0.61
C ASN A 42 0.68 3.74 0.11
N ASN A 43 0.90 5.04 -0.11
CA ASN A 43 1.96 5.78 0.57
C ASN A 43 1.60 6.06 2.04
N ARG A 44 0.35 5.86 2.45
CA ARG A 44 -0.08 6.00 3.84
C ARG A 44 0.10 4.65 4.56
N CYS A 45 0.97 4.59 5.57
CA CYS A 45 1.10 3.40 6.42
C CYS A 45 -0.25 3.06 7.06
N PRO A 46 -0.73 1.80 6.97
CA PRO A 46 -2.04 1.43 7.52
C PRO A 46 -2.10 1.55 9.04
N HIS A 47 -0.94 1.55 9.73
CA HIS A 47 -0.86 1.79 11.16
C HIS A 47 -1.29 3.23 11.52
N GLU A 48 -0.45 4.24 11.29
CA GLU A 48 -0.79 5.62 11.71
C GLU A 48 -0.51 6.65 10.61
N GLY A 49 -0.43 6.19 9.36
CA GLY A 49 -0.44 7.06 8.20
C GLY A 49 0.90 7.71 7.82
N TYR A 50 2.00 7.31 8.45
CA TYR A 50 3.33 7.76 8.05
C TYR A 50 3.61 7.51 6.55
N PRO A 51 4.28 8.44 5.84
CA PRO A 51 4.59 8.28 4.42
C PRO A 51 5.57 7.13 4.16
N LEU A 52 5.08 6.03 3.61
CA LEU A 52 5.82 4.81 3.31
C LEU A 52 6.91 4.98 2.26
N ARG A 53 6.85 6.02 1.40
CA ARG A 53 7.97 6.45 0.54
C ARG A 53 9.24 6.69 1.36
N GLN A 54 9.11 7.15 2.60
CA GLN A 54 10.26 7.40 3.48
C GLN A 54 10.77 6.11 4.14
N GLY A 55 10.03 5.00 4.06
CA GLY A 55 10.39 3.72 4.64
C GLY A 55 11.67 3.09 4.07
N VAL A 56 12.21 2.12 4.79
CA VAL A 56 13.36 1.31 4.35
C VAL A 56 12.85 0.06 3.63
N LEU A 57 13.28 -0.13 2.39
CA LEU A 57 12.95 -1.30 1.59
C LEU A 57 14.19 -2.21 1.49
N ASP A 58 14.02 -3.49 1.80
CA ASP A 58 15.09 -4.49 1.64
C ASP A 58 15.02 -5.23 0.28
N GLU A 59 16.00 -6.09 0.05
CA GLU A 59 16.13 -6.89 -1.17
C GLU A 59 15.02 -7.95 -1.34
N ASN A 60 14.33 -8.32 -0.25
CA ASN A 60 13.24 -9.29 -0.26
C ASN A 60 11.87 -8.64 -0.55
N CYS A 61 11.87 -7.34 -0.87
CA CYS A 61 10.67 -6.52 -1.02
C CYS A 61 9.89 -6.34 0.29
N GLN A 62 10.56 -6.40 1.45
CA GLN A 62 9.97 -6.04 2.74
C GLN A 62 10.16 -4.54 3.00
N LEU A 63 9.05 -3.80 3.10
CA LEU A 63 9.03 -2.39 3.41
C LEU A 63 8.82 -2.16 4.90
N THR A 64 9.81 -1.55 5.56
CA THR A 64 9.75 -1.13 6.96
C THR A 64 9.34 0.34 7.05
N CYS A 65 8.25 0.62 7.76
CA CYS A 65 7.84 1.98 8.10
C CYS A 65 8.79 2.59 9.13
N ASN A 66 9.35 3.77 8.85
CA ASN A 66 10.34 4.41 9.73
C ASN A 66 9.78 4.95 11.05
N TRP A 67 8.45 4.97 11.23
CA TRP A 67 7.87 5.48 12.48
C TRP A 67 7.80 4.41 13.57
N HIS A 68 7.03 3.35 13.33
CA HIS A 68 6.76 2.29 14.31
C HIS A 68 7.33 0.92 13.90
N ASN A 69 8.19 0.89 12.87
CA ASN A 69 8.85 -0.32 12.37
C ASN A 69 7.90 -1.45 11.97
N TRP A 70 6.69 -1.09 11.53
CA TRP A 70 5.77 -2.03 10.88
C TRP A 70 6.35 -2.44 9.53
N LYS A 71 6.23 -3.73 9.22
CA LYS A 71 6.90 -4.34 8.08
C LYS A 71 5.88 -4.99 7.17
N PHE A 72 5.94 -4.66 5.88
CA PHE A 72 4.99 -5.10 4.89
C PHE A 72 5.69 -5.78 3.73
N ASP A 73 5.16 -6.92 3.29
CA ASP A 73 5.56 -7.54 2.03
C ASP A 73 4.92 -6.76 0.86
N LEU A 74 5.73 -6.21 -0.06
CA LEU A 74 5.20 -5.43 -1.20
C LEU A 74 4.50 -6.28 -2.27
N VAL A 75 4.71 -7.60 -2.27
CA VAL A 75 4.08 -8.53 -3.20
C VAL A 75 2.68 -8.89 -2.71
N THR A 76 2.53 -9.23 -1.43
CA THR A 76 1.25 -9.72 -0.89
C THR A 76 0.46 -8.65 -0.14
N GLY A 77 1.12 -7.59 0.30
CA GLY A 77 0.57 -6.59 1.21
C GLY A 77 0.52 -7.03 2.67
N ASP A 78 1.04 -8.22 3.01
CA ASP A 78 0.94 -8.75 4.37
C ASP A 78 1.83 -8.00 5.34
N ASN A 79 1.31 -7.76 6.54
CA ASN A 79 2.07 -7.25 7.66
C ASN A 79 2.70 -8.40 8.43
N GLN A 80 4.01 -8.32 8.68
CA GLN A 80 4.74 -9.35 9.43
C GLN A 80 4.21 -9.55 10.87
N ARG A 81 3.65 -8.52 11.49
CA ARG A 81 3.05 -8.62 12.84
C ARG A 81 1.61 -9.16 12.83
N GLY A 82 1.02 -9.35 11.66
CA GLY A 82 -0.43 -9.54 11.51
C GLY A 82 -1.21 -8.24 11.70
N GLY A 83 -2.53 -8.30 11.50
CA GLY A 83 -3.40 -7.11 11.57
C GLY A 83 -3.47 -6.36 10.24
N ASP A 84 -3.32 -5.03 10.29
CA ASP A 84 -3.63 -4.16 9.15
C ASP A 84 -2.69 -4.42 7.97
N ARG A 85 -3.26 -4.81 6.83
CA ARG A 85 -2.54 -5.12 5.60
C ARG A 85 -2.27 -3.85 4.79
N LEU A 86 -1.13 -3.83 4.11
CA LEU A 86 -0.78 -2.76 3.17
C LEU A 86 -1.56 -2.93 1.87
N ARG A 87 -2.31 -1.90 1.46
CA ARG A 87 -2.94 -1.89 0.14
C ARG A 87 -1.88 -1.79 -0.95
N THR A 88 -1.77 -2.82 -1.77
CA THR A 88 -0.96 -2.85 -2.99
C THR A 88 -1.82 -2.57 -4.23
N TYR A 89 -1.18 -2.15 -5.31
CA TYR A 89 -1.83 -1.85 -6.59
C TYR A 89 -1.15 -2.64 -7.71
N PRO A 90 -1.91 -3.34 -8.58
CA PRO A 90 -1.33 -3.98 -9.75
C PRO A 90 -0.58 -2.97 -10.62
N VAL A 91 0.58 -3.39 -11.12
CA VAL A 91 1.46 -2.57 -11.96
C VAL A 91 1.66 -3.27 -13.30
N GLU A 92 1.60 -2.51 -14.39
CA GLU A 92 1.92 -2.97 -15.73
C GLU A 92 2.86 -1.97 -16.40
N VAL A 93 3.92 -2.47 -17.05
CA VAL A 93 4.82 -1.64 -17.86
C VAL A 93 4.39 -1.74 -19.32
N ARG A 94 4.02 -0.60 -19.91
CA ARG A 94 3.61 -0.49 -21.33
C ARG A 94 4.59 0.44 -22.04
N GLY A 95 5.58 -0.14 -22.72
CA GLY A 95 6.70 0.59 -23.30
C GLY A 95 7.53 1.29 -22.21
N ASP A 96 7.70 2.60 -22.34
CA ASP A 96 8.45 3.42 -21.36
C ASP A 96 7.57 3.95 -20.20
N SER A 97 6.29 3.57 -20.15
CA SER A 97 5.35 4.05 -19.13
C SER A 97 4.92 2.97 -18.15
N ILE A 98 4.83 3.35 -16.88
CA ILE A 98 4.30 2.53 -15.80
C ILE A 98 2.82 2.87 -15.61
N TRP A 99 1.98 1.84 -15.61
CA TRP A 99 0.55 1.93 -15.38
C TRP A 99 0.19 1.22 -14.08
N ILE A 100 -0.74 1.80 -13.33
CA ILE A 100 -1.28 1.20 -12.10
C ILE A 100 -2.79 1.05 -12.22
N GLU A 101 -3.33 -0.05 -11.72
CA GLU A 101 -4.77 -0.29 -11.66
C GLU A 101 -5.34 0.22 -10.34
N ILE A 102 -6.31 1.14 -10.39
CA ILE A 102 -6.89 1.79 -9.20
C ILE A 102 -8.36 1.42 -9.05
N ILE A 103 -8.58 0.14 -8.81
CA ILE A 103 -9.90 -0.42 -8.56
C ILE A 103 -10.08 -0.58 -7.05
N ASP A 104 -11.12 0.04 -6.50
CA ASP A 104 -11.58 -0.30 -5.16
C ASP A 104 -12.41 -1.59 -5.24
N PRO A 105 -12.28 -2.51 -4.27
CA PRO A 105 -13.20 -3.64 -4.17
C PRO A 105 -14.65 -3.16 -4.09
N PRO A 106 -15.63 -3.98 -4.48
CA PRO A 106 -17.04 -3.67 -4.24
C PRO A 106 -17.31 -3.27 -2.78
N PHE A 107 -18.29 -2.40 -2.56
CA PHE A 107 -18.58 -1.84 -1.23
C PHE A 107 -18.85 -2.95 -0.20
N GLU A 108 -19.55 -4.00 -0.60
CA GLU A 108 -19.91 -5.14 0.24
C GLU A 108 -18.65 -5.85 0.76
N VAL A 109 -17.65 -6.04 -0.10
CA VAL A 109 -16.36 -6.66 0.26
C VAL A 109 -15.57 -5.76 1.22
N GLN A 110 -15.63 -4.44 1.02
CA GLN A 110 -14.97 -3.48 1.91
C GLN A 110 -15.65 -3.48 3.28
N PHE A 111 -16.99 -3.47 3.31
CA PHE A 111 -17.80 -3.46 4.51
C PHE A 111 -17.62 -4.73 5.34
N GLU A 112 -17.65 -5.90 4.70
CA GLU A 112 -17.41 -7.18 5.37
C GLU A 112 -16.01 -7.25 6.00
N ARG A 113 -14.98 -6.75 5.30
CA ARG A 113 -13.62 -6.69 5.84
C ARG A 113 -13.53 -5.76 7.05
N ALA A 114 -14.06 -4.54 6.93
CA ALA A 114 -14.07 -3.58 8.03
C ALA A 114 -14.79 -4.15 9.27
N LEU A 115 -15.92 -4.81 9.10
CA LEU A 115 -16.63 -5.46 10.22
C LEU A 115 -15.82 -6.59 10.85
N LEU A 116 -15.13 -7.40 10.05
CA LEU A 116 -14.27 -8.47 10.54
C LEU A 116 -13.09 -7.91 11.35
N ASP A 117 -12.44 -6.87 10.83
CA ASP A 117 -11.31 -6.21 11.46
C ASP A 117 -11.71 -5.50 12.77
N LEU A 118 -12.87 -4.82 12.77
CA LEU A 118 -13.45 -4.22 13.97
C LEU A 118 -13.76 -5.26 15.04
N LYS A 119 -14.40 -6.37 14.65
CA LYS A 119 -14.71 -7.47 15.57
C LYS A 119 -13.44 -8.07 16.17
N LYS A 120 -12.43 -8.32 15.34
CA LYS A 120 -11.14 -8.85 15.79
C LYS A 120 -10.47 -7.88 16.77
N ALA A 121 -10.42 -6.59 16.47
CA ALA A 121 -9.85 -5.58 17.35
C ALA A 121 -10.58 -5.52 18.71
N PHE A 122 -11.91 -5.66 18.69
CA PHE A 122 -12.72 -5.73 19.91
C PHE A 122 -12.40 -6.98 20.75
N ASP A 123 -12.36 -8.15 20.12
CA ASP A 123 -12.08 -9.44 20.77
C ASP A 123 -10.65 -9.49 21.36
N ASP A 124 -9.68 -8.89 20.67
CA ASP A 124 -8.27 -8.83 21.09
C ASP A 124 -7.98 -7.70 22.10
N HIS A 125 -8.97 -6.85 22.43
CA HIS A 125 -8.80 -5.62 23.21
C HIS A 125 -7.74 -4.65 22.63
N ASP A 126 -7.59 -4.65 21.29
CA ASP A 126 -6.71 -3.73 20.57
C ASP A 126 -7.43 -2.40 20.31
N TYR A 127 -7.44 -1.54 21.33
CA TYR A 127 -8.14 -0.26 21.28
C TYR A 127 -7.56 0.71 20.23
N GLU A 128 -6.25 0.62 19.95
CA GLU A 128 -5.63 1.45 18.92
C GLU A 128 -6.15 1.06 17.54
N ARG A 129 -6.23 -0.24 17.25
CA ARG A 129 -6.84 -0.73 16.01
C ARG A 129 -8.32 -0.42 15.92
N LEU A 130 -9.05 -0.63 17.01
CA LEU A 130 -10.49 -0.31 17.07
C LEU A 130 -10.75 1.16 16.72
N ALA A 131 -9.96 2.08 17.27
CA ALA A 131 -10.08 3.51 16.98
C ALA A 131 -9.85 3.84 15.49
N ARG A 132 -8.95 3.12 14.81
CA ARG A 132 -8.66 3.32 13.39
C ARG A 132 -9.73 2.75 12.46
N GLU A 133 -10.32 1.61 12.81
CA GLU A 133 -11.42 1.01 12.02
C GLU A 133 -12.71 1.86 12.08
N LEU A 134 -12.84 2.72 13.09
CA LEU A 134 -13.98 3.62 13.29
C LEU A 134 -13.82 5.01 12.65
N ALA A 135 -12.63 5.36 12.16
CA ALA A 135 -12.29 6.69 11.64
C ALA A 135 -12.42 6.77 10.10
#